data_AF-A0A2S7T1R6-F1
#
_entry.id   AF-A0A2S7T1R6-F1
#
_cell.length_a   1.000
_cell.length_b   1.000
_cell.length_c   1.000
_cell.angle_alpha   90.00
_cell.angle_beta   90.00
_cell.angle_gamma   90.00
#
_symmetry.space_group_name_H-M   'P 1'
#
loop_
_entity.id
_entity.type
_entity.pdbx_description
1 polymer ?
#
loop_
_entity_poly.entity_id
_entity_poly.type
_entity_poly.pdbx_seq_one_letter_code
_entity_poly.pdbx_strand_id
1 'polypeptide(L)'
;MPGATEGIKWEDHICFMVGEKMFCITGEHGGASLKVSAEEFDELIERGNISPQAYMAHNKWVRIETFGTLRQKEWEHYVKHSYTLIAAKLSKKLRDSFSK
;
A
#
# COMPACT_ATOMS: atom_id res chain seq x y z
N MET A 1 0.14 11.73 6.70
CA MET A 1 0.14 11.59 5.23
C MET A 1 -0.98 12.47 4.70
N PRO A 2 -0.68 13.58 4.00
CA PRO A 2 -1.72 14.56 3.64
C PRO A 2 -2.76 14.00 2.66
N GLY A 3 -4.05 14.30 2.87
CA GLY A 3 -5.11 13.80 1.98
C GLY A 3 -5.32 12.28 2.01
N ALA A 4 -4.74 11.58 2.99
CA ALA A 4 -5.01 10.17 3.22
C ALA A 4 -6.40 9.99 3.84
N THR A 5 -7.18 9.08 3.29
CA THR A 5 -8.50 8.68 3.79
C THR A 5 -8.54 7.17 3.98
N GLU A 6 -9.42 6.69 4.84
CA GLU A 6 -9.73 5.26 4.99
C GLU A 6 -11.16 4.99 4.57
N GLY A 7 -11.43 3.78 4.12
CA GLY A 7 -12.78 3.34 3.78
C GLY A 7 -12.83 1.83 3.62
N ILE A 8 -14.02 1.28 3.85
CA ILE A 8 -14.26 -0.15 3.70
C ILE A 8 -14.61 -0.43 2.23
N LYS A 9 -13.96 -1.42 1.64
CA LYS A 9 -14.22 -1.94 0.28
C LYS A 9 -14.27 -3.46 0.33
N TRP A 10 -14.90 -4.07 -0.67
CA TRP A 10 -14.96 -5.53 -0.83
C TRP A 10 -15.32 -6.23 0.49
N GLU A 11 -16.48 -5.81 1.02
CA GLU A 11 -17.09 -6.27 2.26
C GLU A 11 -16.33 -5.82 3.51
N ASP A 12 -15.18 -6.41 3.80
CA ASP A 12 -14.49 -6.24 5.10
C ASP A 12 -13.03 -5.76 4.97
N HIS A 13 -12.63 -5.26 3.78
CA HIS A 13 -11.28 -4.75 3.57
C HIS A 13 -11.21 -3.26 3.89
N ILE A 14 -10.34 -2.90 4.85
CA ILE A 14 -9.97 -1.53 5.15
C ILE A 14 -8.95 -1.07 4.11
N CYS A 15 -9.36 -0.13 3.27
CA CYS A 15 -8.53 0.46 2.24
C CYS A 15 -8.15 1.89 2.61
N PHE A 16 -6.85 2.13 2.73
CA PHE A 16 -6.29 3.48 2.82
C PHE A 16 -6.03 4.03 1.43
N MET A 17 -6.47 5.26 1.19
CA MET A 17 -6.50 5.91 -0.10
C MET A 17 -5.92 7.32 -0.02
N VAL A 18 -5.43 7.82 -1.16
CA VAL A 18 -5.09 9.23 -1.37
C VAL A 18 -5.69 9.67 -2.68
N GLY A 19 -6.52 10.72 -2.65
CA GLY A 19 -7.26 11.16 -3.85
C GLY A 19 -8.02 10.01 -4.53
N GLU A 20 -8.78 9.23 -3.75
CA GLU A 20 -9.57 8.08 -4.19
C GLU A 20 -8.77 6.86 -4.73
N LYS A 21 -7.43 6.91 -4.69
CA LYS A 21 -6.57 5.79 -5.09
C LYS A 21 -6.00 5.06 -3.88
N MET A 22 -6.17 3.74 -3.85
CA MET A 22 -5.68 2.88 -2.76
C MET A 22 -4.15 2.80 -2.75
N PHE A 23 -3.57 2.87 -1.55
CA PHE A 23 -2.14 2.64 -1.31
C PHE A 23 -1.87 1.61 -0.20
N CYS A 24 -2.84 1.31 0.66
CA CYS A 24 -2.72 0.21 1.62
C CYS A 24 -4.08 -0.47 1.76
N ILE A 25 -4.08 -1.80 1.78
CA ILE A 25 -5.29 -2.60 1.91
C ILE A 25 -5.04 -3.62 3.03
N THR A 26 -5.87 -3.63 4.06
CA THR A 26 -5.83 -4.62 5.13
C THR A 26 -7.23 -5.19 5.35
N GLY A 27 -7.33 -6.34 6.00
CA GLY A 27 -8.61 -7.02 6.22
C GLY A 27 -8.56 -7.89 7.47
N GLU A 28 -9.66 -8.57 7.76
CA GLU A 28 -9.84 -9.31 9.02
C GLU A 28 -8.83 -10.44 9.24
N HIS A 29 -8.28 -11.03 8.17
CA HIS A 29 -7.32 -12.13 8.25
C HIS A 29 -5.88 -11.68 8.58
N GLY A 30 -5.68 -10.40 8.92
CA GLY A 30 -4.38 -9.84 9.27
C GLY A 30 -3.53 -9.46 8.07
N GLY A 31 -2.36 -8.86 8.35
CA GLY A 31 -1.43 -8.41 7.32
C GLY A 31 -1.95 -7.25 6.48
N ALA A 32 -1.25 -6.94 5.39
CA ALA A 32 -1.65 -5.87 4.49
C ALA A 32 -1.06 -6.03 3.09
N SER A 33 -1.67 -5.34 2.14
CA SER A 33 -1.20 -5.23 0.77
C SER A 33 -0.79 -3.82 0.46
N LEU A 34 0.41 -3.69 -0.10
CA LEU A 34 1.06 -2.42 -0.35
C LEU A 34 1.59 -2.38 -1.78
N LYS A 35 1.58 -1.19 -2.36
CA LYS A 35 2.30 -0.94 -3.59
C LYS A 35 3.77 -0.66 -3.27
N VAL A 36 4.66 -1.32 -3.99
CA VAL A 36 6.10 -1.13 -3.88
C VAL A 36 6.70 -0.67 -5.21
N SER A 37 7.97 -0.27 -5.19
CA SER A 37 8.73 -0.01 -6.40
C SER A 37 8.98 -1.32 -7.18
N ALA A 38 9.41 -1.20 -8.43
CA ALA A 38 9.76 -2.39 -9.20
C ALA A 38 11.00 -3.10 -8.61
N GLU A 39 11.94 -2.32 -8.07
CA GLU A 39 13.19 -2.79 -7.46
C GLU A 39 12.90 -3.59 -6.18
N GLU A 40 12.07 -3.07 -5.28
CA GLU A 40 11.72 -3.75 -4.03
C GLU A 40 10.81 -4.95 -4.24
N PHE A 41 10.06 -5.00 -5.34
CA PHE A 41 9.08 -6.06 -5.57
C PHE A 41 9.73 -7.44 -5.58
N ASP A 42 10.79 -7.60 -6.36
CA ASP A 42 11.47 -8.88 -6.53
C ASP A 42 12.17 -9.28 -5.21
N GLU A 43 12.80 -8.33 -4.52
CA GLU A 43 13.41 -8.59 -3.20
C GLU A 43 12.39 -9.02 -2.14
N LEU A 44 11.19 -8.43 -2.16
CA LEU A 44 10.17 -8.68 -1.15
C LEU A 44 9.47 -10.02 -1.36
N ILE A 45 9.19 -10.42 -2.60
CA ILE A 45 8.54 -11.72 -2.88
C ILE A 45 9.46 -12.91 -2.61
N GLU A 46 10.78 -12.69 -2.57
CA GLU A 46 11.76 -13.69 -2.13
C GLU A 46 11.77 -13.85 -0.61
N ARG A 47 11.27 -12.86 0.15
CA ARG A 47 11.10 -12.99 1.60
C ARG A 47 9.87 -13.85 1.89
N GLY A 48 10.08 -14.93 2.65
CA GLY A 48 8.96 -15.76 3.12
C GLY A 48 7.88 -14.94 3.84
N ASN A 49 6.61 -15.32 3.65
CA ASN A 49 5.41 -14.61 4.14
C ASN A 49 5.08 -13.28 3.44
N ILE A 50 5.71 -13.04 2.29
CA ILE A 50 5.34 -11.97 1.37
C ILE A 50 5.12 -12.59 -0.01
N SER A 51 3.98 -12.31 -0.62
CA SER A 51 3.58 -12.88 -1.90
C SER A 51 3.13 -11.77 -2.86
N PRO A 52 3.14 -11.98 -4.19
CA PRO A 52 2.48 -11.07 -5.12
C PRO A 52 0.99 -10.98 -4.78
N GLN A 53 0.44 -9.77 -4.64
CA GLN A 53 -1.00 -9.63 -4.42
C GLN A 53 -1.74 -10.08 -5.69
N ALA A 54 -2.66 -11.04 -5.53
CA ALA A 54 -3.49 -11.57 -6.59
C ALA A 54 -4.17 -10.44 -7.37
N TYR A 55 -4.19 -10.57 -8.70
CA TYR A 55 -4.74 -9.59 -9.65
C TYR A 55 -4.04 -8.22 -9.70
N MET A 56 -3.28 -7.82 -8.68
CA MET A 56 -2.60 -6.51 -8.60
C MET A 56 -1.08 -6.59 -8.79
N ALA A 57 -0.52 -7.80 -8.87
CA ALA A 57 0.92 -8.03 -9.03
C ALA A 57 1.53 -7.33 -10.26
N HIS A 58 0.79 -7.20 -11.36
CA HIS A 58 1.24 -6.47 -12.56
C HIS A 58 1.56 -4.99 -12.26
N ASN A 59 0.90 -4.42 -11.26
CA ASN A 59 1.14 -3.06 -10.78
C ASN A 59 2.13 -3.01 -9.61
N LYS A 60 2.90 -4.08 -9.37
CA LYS A 60 3.89 -4.21 -8.29
C LYS A 60 3.27 -4.03 -6.91
N TRP A 61 2.21 -4.80 -6.65
CA TRP A 61 1.59 -4.92 -5.34
C TRP A 61 2.01 -6.23 -4.68
N VAL A 62 2.39 -6.15 -3.42
CA VAL A 62 2.72 -7.31 -2.58
C VAL A 62 1.66 -7.47 -1.48
N ARG A 63 1.46 -8.71 -1.04
CA ARG A 63 0.68 -9.10 0.12
C ARG A 63 1.65 -9.57 1.18
N ILE A 64 1.60 -8.95 2.34
CA ILE A 64 2.30 -9.37 3.54
C ILE A 64 1.26 -10.11 4.38
N GLU A 65 1.47 -11.41 4.59
CA GLU A 65 0.44 -12.30 5.16
C GLU A 65 0.10 -11.96 6.62
N THR A 66 1.09 -11.51 7.40
CA THR A 66 0.90 -11.21 8.83
C THR A 66 1.58 -9.91 9.25
N PHE A 67 1.06 -9.23 10.28
CA PHE A 67 1.69 -8.02 10.82
C PHE A 67 3.05 -8.29 11.49
N GLY A 68 3.33 -9.53 11.87
CA GLY A 68 4.60 -9.96 12.45
C GLY A 68 5.73 -10.18 11.43
N THR A 69 5.41 -10.20 10.12
CA THR A 69 6.41 -10.42 9.06
C THR A 69 7.42 -9.27 8.97
N LEU A 70 6.99 -8.04 9.21
CA LEU A 70 7.83 -6.84 9.13
C LEU A 70 7.96 -6.17 10.50
N ARG A 71 9.13 -5.54 10.74
CA ARG A 71 9.30 -4.68 11.92
C ARG A 71 8.50 -3.39 11.76
N GLN A 72 8.17 -2.73 12.86
CA GLN A 72 7.43 -1.45 12.84
C GLN A 72 8.05 -0.40 11.89
N LYS A 73 9.39 -0.27 11.88
CA LYS A 73 10.09 0.65 10.96
C LYS A 73 9.93 0.28 9.49
N GLU A 74 9.89 -1.01 9.18
CA GLU A 74 9.66 -1.49 7.80
C GLU A 74 8.21 -1.22 7.39
N TRP A 75 7.24 -1.45 8.28
CA TRP A 75 5.84 -1.08 8.05
C TRP A 75 5.70 0.41 7.75
N GLU A 76 6.26 1.29 8.60
CA GLU A 76 6.24 2.74 8.38
C GLU A 76 6.87 3.12 7.04
N HIS A 77 8.00 2.48 6.70
CA HIS A 77 8.69 2.69 5.44
C HIS A 77 7.81 2.32 4.24
N TYR A 78 7.34 1.07 4.16
CA TYR A 78 6.60 0.58 2.99
C TYR A 78 5.21 1.23 2.85
N VAL A 79 4.52 1.51 3.95
CA VAL A 79 3.22 2.22 3.89
C VAL A 79 3.43 3.63 3.36
N LYS A 80 4.44 4.35 3.88
CA LYS A 80 4.76 5.71 3.41
C LYS A 80 5.25 5.70 1.96
N HIS A 81 6.06 4.72 1.58
CA HIS A 81 6.55 4.57 0.22
C HIS A 81 5.40 4.30 -0.76
N SER A 82 4.49 3.37 -0.41
CA SER A 82 3.28 3.09 -1.18
C SER A 82 2.42 4.35 -1.36
N TYR A 83 2.19 5.10 -0.27
CA TYR A 83 1.50 6.39 -0.34
C TYR A 83 2.18 7.35 -1.32
N THR A 84 3.50 7.51 -1.25
CA THR A 84 4.25 8.40 -2.15
C THR A 84 4.12 7.97 -3.62
N LEU A 85 4.23 6.67 -3.91
CA LEU A 85 4.08 6.13 -5.26
C LEU A 85 2.69 6.39 -5.85
N ILE A 86 1.65 6.24 -5.04
CA ILE A 86 0.26 6.46 -5.48
C ILE A 86 -0.04 7.96 -5.60
N ALA A 87 0.40 8.77 -4.63
CA ALA A 87 0.24 10.22 -4.66
C ALA A 87 0.96 10.84 -5.87
N ALA A 88 2.14 10.34 -6.26
CA ALA A 88 2.87 10.81 -7.43
C ALA A 88 2.10 10.60 -8.76
N LYS A 89 1.20 9.61 -8.80
CA LYS A 89 0.33 9.35 -9.97
C LYS A 89 -0.89 10.27 -10.02
N LEU A 90 -1.15 11.08 -9.00
CA LEU A 90 -2.24 12.04 -8.99
C LEU A 90 -1.89 13.31 -9.78
N SER A 91 -2.92 13.96 -10.31
CA SER A 91 -2.76 15.24 -10.99
C SER A 91 -2.13 16.28 -10.05
N LYS A 92 -1.38 17.23 -10.60
CA LYS A 92 -0.74 18.29 -9.80
C LYS A 92 -1.77 19.07 -8.97
N LYS A 93 -2.93 19.38 -9.56
CA LYS A 93 -4.05 20.04 -8.88
C LYS A 93 -4.51 19.29 -7.63
N LEU A 94 -4.62 17.97 -7.71
CA LEU A 94 -5.07 17.14 -6.60
C LEU A 94 -3.98 17.03 -5.52
N ARG A 95 -2.71 16.86 -5.92
CA ARG A 95 -1.57 16.89 -4.99
C ARG A 95 -1.47 18.21 -4.22
N ASP A 96 -1.60 19.34 -4.91
CA ASP A 96 -1.54 20.68 -4.30
C ASP A 96 -2.70 20.90 -3.31
N SER A 97 -3.87 20.29 -3.55
CA SER A 97 -5.02 20.37 -2.64
C SER A 97 -4.78 19.71 -1.29
N PHE A 98 -3.86 18.74 -1.22
CA PHE A 98 -3.46 18.06 0.01
C PHE A 98 -2.22 18.68 0.66
N SER A 99 -1.54 19.62 0.00
CA SER A 99 -0.32 20.26 0.50
C SER A 99 -0.57 21.43 1.46
N LYS A 100 -1.81 21.64 1.91
CA LYS A 100 -2.20 22.72 2.84
C LYS A 100 -2.22 22.26 4.29
#